data_AF-A0A2V7UMQ7-F1
#
_entry.id   AF-A0A2V7UMQ7-F1
#
_cell.length_a   1.000
_cell.length_b   1.000
_cell.length_c   1.000
_cell.angle_alpha   90.00
_cell.angle_beta   90.00
_cell.angle_gamma   90.00
#
_symmetry.space_group_name_H-M   'P 1'
#
loop_
_entity.id
_entity.type
_entity.pdbx_description
1 polymer ?
#
loop_
_entity_poly.entity_id
_entity_poly.type
_entity_poly.pdbx_seq_one_letter_code
_entity_poly.pdbx_strand_id
1 'polypeptide(L)'
;MSSSAVDFWTSLGPAPQLVIILLGLMSLASIAVVVERGLGIWMAGRDTRRFVPLASAAFESGIFGEVAPLMEKCSLSPEAELVRKSGVDLDTPPATDWEANRQLVLARWSLDRYLEGLNLDLRRGLPIVGTIAATAPFVGLLGTVLGIIRAFQALGKTGTGLPGVSAGIAEALITTAMGLFVAIPATWAFNFMTNRVDGVVYHARRFATLFLESLAATGGPSTRKLLAEKHEENPAAVHFSRSAIKADINVTPLVDVVLVLLIIFMVITPAPESAIDLGLAKVTQAEAGTEEANKRQVLVRITADHRVYVNDEAVAEESLKEKLASAFKGKTDQPLFFEADSAADYPQVVQILDEVSSAGYANISIVNRKPATP
;
A
#
# COMPACT_ATOMS: atom_id res chain seq x y z
N MET A 1 13.68 23.96 -5.72
CA MET A 1 12.76 22.94 -5.14
C MET A 1 12.07 22.07 -6.21
N SER A 2 12.31 22.27 -7.51
CA SER A 2 11.68 21.49 -8.59
C SER A 2 12.49 20.29 -9.11
N SER A 3 13.69 20.04 -8.61
CA SER A 3 14.59 18.99 -9.12
C SER A 3 14.38 17.61 -8.48
N SER A 4 13.91 17.50 -7.23
CA SER A 4 13.93 16.21 -6.52
C SER A 4 13.03 15.13 -7.12
N ALA A 5 11.85 15.49 -7.67
CA ALA A 5 10.91 14.51 -8.22
C ALA A 5 11.33 14.02 -9.62
N VAL A 6 11.92 14.92 -10.41
CA VAL A 6 12.44 14.58 -11.74
C VAL A 6 13.70 13.74 -11.59
N ASP A 7 14.60 14.12 -10.69
CA ASP A 7 15.81 13.35 -10.37
C ASP A 7 15.45 11.95 -9.86
N PHE A 8 14.47 11.86 -8.95
CA PHE A 8 13.90 10.60 -8.47
C PHE A 8 13.31 9.76 -9.62
N TRP A 9 12.53 10.36 -10.51
CA TRP A 9 11.96 9.67 -11.66
C TRP A 9 13.04 9.11 -12.60
N THR A 10 14.08 9.90 -12.85
CA THR A 10 15.19 9.49 -13.72
C THR A 10 16.09 8.42 -13.09
N SER A 11 16.12 8.33 -11.75
CA SER A 11 16.84 7.25 -11.06
C SER A 11 16.15 5.89 -11.14
N LEU A 12 14.83 5.86 -11.38
CA LEU A 12 14.06 4.62 -11.43
C LEU A 12 14.30 3.84 -12.72
N GLY A 13 14.45 2.53 -12.61
CA GLY A 13 14.44 1.65 -13.78
C GLY A 13 13.11 1.67 -14.57
N PRO A 14 13.10 1.19 -15.83
CA PRO A 14 11.90 1.27 -16.68
C PRO A 14 10.70 0.42 -16.22
N ALA A 15 10.93 -0.63 -15.41
CA ALA A 15 9.83 -1.45 -14.89
C ALA A 15 9.08 -0.75 -13.74
N PRO A 16 9.76 -0.22 -12.69
CA PRO A 16 9.13 0.63 -11.69
C PRO A 16 8.37 1.83 -12.28
N GLN A 17 8.95 2.49 -13.29
CA GLN A 17 8.29 3.60 -13.98
C GLN A 17 6.94 3.20 -14.60
N LEU A 18 6.90 2.06 -15.30
CA LEU A 18 5.66 1.55 -15.91
C LEU A 18 4.58 1.25 -14.85
N VAL A 19 4.99 0.63 -13.74
CA VAL A 19 4.07 0.32 -12.63
C VAL A 19 3.52 1.60 -12.00
N ILE A 20 4.37 2.61 -11.77
CA ILE A 20 3.94 3.90 -11.21
C ILE A 20 3.00 4.64 -12.17
N ILE A 21 3.26 4.63 -13.48
CA ILE A 21 2.35 5.20 -14.49
C ILE A 21 0.99 4.51 -14.43
N LEU A 22 0.99 3.17 -14.40
CA LEU A 22 -0.24 2.39 -14.33
C LEU A 22 -1.04 2.70 -13.05
N LEU A 23 -0.38 2.75 -11.90
CA LEU A 23 -0.99 3.15 -10.62
C LEU A 23 -1.51 4.58 -10.67
N GLY A 24 -0.80 5.50 -11.32
CA GLY A 24 -1.25 6.87 -11.56
C GLY A 24 -2.54 6.93 -12.38
N LEU A 25 -2.62 6.15 -13.46
CA LEU A 25 -3.84 6.05 -14.28
C LEU A 25 -5.02 5.46 -13.48
N MET A 26 -4.77 4.42 -12.69
CA MET A 26 -5.78 3.84 -11.78
C MET A 26 -6.26 4.88 -10.75
N SER A 27 -5.35 5.66 -10.17
CA SER A 27 -5.68 6.73 -9.23
C SER A 27 -6.55 7.81 -9.87
N LEU A 28 -6.18 8.28 -11.07
CA LEU A 28 -6.95 9.27 -11.82
C LEU A 28 -8.34 8.77 -12.18
N ALA A 29 -8.46 7.53 -12.66
CA ALA A 29 -9.75 6.91 -12.97
C ALA A 29 -10.64 6.80 -11.72
N SER A 30 -10.07 6.38 -10.59
CA SER A 30 -10.76 6.32 -9.30
C SER A 30 -11.30 7.67 -8.89
N ILE A 31 -10.45 8.71 -8.90
CA ILE A 31 -10.83 10.09 -8.52
C ILE A 31 -11.92 10.61 -9.47
N ALA A 32 -11.78 10.43 -10.78
CA ALA A 32 -12.76 10.90 -11.76
C ALA A 32 -14.15 10.31 -11.50
N VAL A 33 -14.24 9.00 -11.27
CA VAL A 33 -15.51 8.32 -10.95
C VAL A 33 -16.10 8.81 -9.63
N VAL A 34 -15.26 8.96 -8.59
CA VAL A 34 -15.69 9.43 -7.26
C VAL A 34 -16.25 10.85 -7.33
N VAL A 35 -15.61 11.74 -8.10
CA VAL A 35 -16.05 13.13 -8.26
C VAL A 35 -17.34 13.20 -9.07
N GLU A 36 -17.41 12.52 -10.23
CA GLU A 36 -18.62 12.49 -11.07
C GLU A 36 -19.84 11.98 -10.27
N ARG A 37 -19.69 10.83 -9.60
CA ARG A 37 -20.78 10.23 -8.83
C ARG A 37 -21.10 11.00 -7.56
N GLY A 38 -20.08 11.49 -6.87
CA GLY A 38 -20.23 12.26 -5.63
C GLY A 38 -21.00 13.55 -5.85
N LEU A 39 -20.70 14.29 -6.93
CA LEU A 39 -21.42 15.50 -7.30
C LEU A 39 -22.88 15.20 -7.66
N GLY A 40 -23.13 14.16 -8.46
CA GLY A 40 -24.50 13.75 -8.83
C GLY A 40 -25.35 13.42 -7.60
N ILE A 41 -24.83 12.62 -6.66
CA ILE A 41 -25.52 12.26 -5.42
C ILE A 41 -25.71 13.46 -4.50
N TRP A 42 -24.73 14.36 -4.43
CA TRP A 42 -24.81 15.56 -3.61
C TRP A 42 -25.90 16.52 -4.13
N MET A 43 -25.95 16.74 -5.45
CA MET A 43 -26.97 17.57 -6.09
C MET A 43 -28.37 16.97 -5.91
N ALA A 44 -28.55 15.67 -6.19
CA ALA A 44 -29.81 14.97 -5.96
C ALA A 44 -30.27 15.07 -4.50
N GLY A 45 -29.35 14.87 -3.55
CA GLY A 45 -29.65 14.96 -2.12
C GLY A 45 -30.03 16.37 -1.65
N ARG A 46 -29.56 17.42 -2.32
CA ARG A 46 -29.97 18.81 -2.03
C ARG A 46 -31.44 19.04 -2.38
N ASP A 47 -31.90 18.51 -3.51
CA ASP A 47 -33.28 18.64 -3.96
C ASP A 47 -34.22 17.74 -3.16
N THR A 48 -33.80 16.50 -2.85
CA THR A 48 -34.53 15.59 -1.94
C THR A 48 -34.84 16.25 -0.60
N ARG A 49 -33.87 16.97 -0.01
CA ARG A 49 -34.07 17.68 1.28
C ARG A 49 -35.13 18.77 1.22
N ARG A 50 -35.41 19.32 0.04
CA ARG A 50 -36.46 20.33 -0.16
C ARG A 50 -37.80 19.68 -0.52
N PHE A 51 -37.77 18.65 -1.36
CA PHE A 51 -38.96 18.00 -1.88
C PHE A 51 -39.68 17.12 -0.85
N VAL A 52 -38.95 16.21 -0.19
CA VAL A 52 -39.53 15.20 0.71
C VAL A 52 -40.42 15.80 1.81
N PRO A 53 -39.99 16.79 2.62
CA PRO A 53 -40.85 17.30 3.69
C PRO A 53 -42.13 17.96 3.16
N LEU A 54 -42.06 18.65 2.01
CA LEU A 54 -43.22 19.30 1.41
C LEU A 54 -44.19 18.28 0.79
N ALA A 55 -43.66 17.29 0.07
CA ALA A 55 -44.47 16.23 -0.50
C ALA A 55 -45.12 15.34 0.56
N SER A 56 -44.39 14.99 1.63
CA SER A 56 -44.95 14.25 2.76
C SER A 56 -46.08 15.02 3.46
N ALA A 57 -45.93 16.33 3.67
CA ALA A 57 -47.00 17.17 4.23
C ALA A 57 -48.24 17.21 3.31
N ALA A 58 -48.04 17.31 2.00
CA ALA A 58 -49.13 17.27 1.02
C ALA A 58 -49.88 15.93 1.03
N PHE A 59 -49.16 14.81 1.15
CA PHE A 59 -49.74 13.47 1.27
C PHE A 59 -50.53 13.28 2.57
N GLU A 60 -50.04 13.79 3.70
CA GLU A 60 -50.77 13.77 4.98
C GLU A 60 -52.05 14.60 4.94
N SER A 61 -52.01 15.72 4.20
CA SER A 61 -53.15 16.64 4.02
C SER A 61 -54.18 16.11 3.02
N GLY A 62 -53.84 15.08 2.23
CA GLY A 62 -54.67 14.54 1.15
C GLY A 62 -54.78 15.45 -0.08
N ILE A 63 -53.96 16.52 -0.18
CA ILE A 63 -53.98 17.50 -1.27
C ILE A 63 -52.83 17.18 -2.23
N PHE A 64 -53.05 16.23 -3.13
CA PHE A 64 -52.02 15.72 -4.04
C PHE A 64 -51.62 16.73 -5.15
N GLY A 65 -52.51 17.64 -5.53
CA GLY A 65 -52.25 18.64 -6.57
C GLY A 65 -51.11 19.63 -6.25
N GLU A 66 -50.77 19.82 -4.96
CA GLU A 66 -49.64 20.67 -4.56
C GLU A 66 -48.27 20.02 -4.88
N VAL A 67 -48.22 18.71 -5.12
CA VAL A 67 -46.99 17.97 -5.39
C VAL A 67 -46.52 18.15 -6.85
N ALA A 68 -47.44 18.35 -7.79
CA ALA A 68 -47.12 18.58 -9.20
C ALA A 68 -46.13 19.75 -9.45
N PRO A 69 -46.38 20.98 -8.96
CA PRO A 69 -45.44 22.09 -9.14
C PRO A 69 -44.14 21.91 -8.34
N LEU A 70 -44.14 21.10 -7.27
CA LEU A 70 -42.93 20.77 -6.51
C LEU A 70 -42.02 19.81 -7.27
N MET A 71 -42.58 18.87 -8.03
CA MET A 71 -41.82 17.95 -8.88
C MET A 71 -41.05 18.70 -9.98
N GLU A 72 -41.65 19.71 -10.61
CA GLU A 72 -40.97 20.52 -11.64
C GLU A 72 -39.77 21.28 -11.07
N LYS A 73 -39.93 21.83 -9.86
CA LYS A 73 -38.86 22.58 -9.17
C LYS A 73 -37.73 21.68 -8.68
N CYS A 74 -37.99 20.40 -8.41
CA CYS A 74 -37.05 19.44 -7.82
C CYS A 74 -36.77 18.26 -8.76
N SER A 75 -36.48 18.55 -10.03
CA SER A 75 -36.36 17.52 -11.09
C SER A 75 -35.20 16.54 -10.93
N LEU A 76 -34.18 16.87 -10.12
CA LEU A 76 -33.04 15.97 -9.84
C LEU A 76 -33.28 15.04 -8.64
N SER A 77 -34.37 15.22 -7.89
CA SER A 77 -34.67 14.38 -6.72
C SER A 77 -35.17 13.00 -7.17
N PRO A 78 -34.59 11.90 -6.65
CA PRO A 78 -35.10 10.56 -6.91
C PRO A 78 -36.56 10.38 -6.48
N GLU A 79 -36.97 11.04 -5.39
CA GLU A 79 -38.33 10.98 -4.87
C GLU A 79 -39.33 11.74 -5.75
N ALA A 80 -38.94 12.87 -6.34
CA ALA A 80 -39.77 13.57 -7.32
C ALA A 80 -39.95 12.73 -8.60
N GLU A 81 -38.85 12.13 -9.07
CA GLU A 81 -38.88 11.23 -10.22
C GLU A 81 -39.73 9.98 -9.95
N LEU A 82 -39.71 9.49 -8.71
CA LEU A 82 -40.51 8.36 -8.26
C LEU A 82 -42.00 8.62 -8.43
N VAL A 83 -42.48 9.78 -7.98
CA VAL A 83 -43.89 10.18 -8.15
C VAL A 83 -44.22 10.35 -9.62
N ARG A 84 -43.34 10.98 -10.41
CA ARG A 84 -43.52 11.14 -11.86
C ARG A 84 -43.65 9.80 -12.59
N LYS A 85 -42.80 8.82 -12.26
CA LYS A 85 -42.83 7.49 -12.87
C LYS A 85 -43.95 6.58 -12.38
N SER A 86 -44.62 6.95 -11.29
CA SER A 86 -45.78 6.20 -10.79
C SER A 86 -46.95 6.18 -11.79
N GLY A 87 -47.02 7.20 -12.67
CA GLY A 87 -48.10 7.35 -13.66
C GLY A 87 -49.47 7.65 -13.04
N VAL A 88 -49.50 8.02 -11.76
CA VAL A 88 -50.73 8.39 -11.05
C VAL A 88 -51.06 9.85 -11.35
N ASP A 89 -52.31 10.09 -11.74
CA ASP A 89 -52.85 11.44 -11.85
C ASP A 89 -53.14 11.98 -10.44
N LEU A 90 -52.46 13.06 -10.07
CA LEU A 90 -52.54 13.65 -8.74
C LEU A 90 -53.67 14.67 -8.60
N ASP A 91 -54.23 15.14 -9.72
CA ASP A 91 -55.26 16.19 -9.71
C ASP A 91 -56.67 15.60 -9.69
N THR A 92 -56.87 14.43 -10.31
CA THR A 92 -58.17 13.77 -10.38
C THR A 92 -58.23 12.53 -9.47
N PRO A 93 -59.02 12.54 -8.38
CA PRO A 93 -59.21 11.35 -7.57
C PRO A 93 -59.96 10.26 -8.36
N PRO A 94 -59.69 8.97 -8.08
CA PRO A 94 -60.34 7.86 -8.78
C PRO A 94 -61.86 7.87 -8.56
N ALA A 95 -62.63 7.66 -9.63
CA ALA A 95 -64.09 7.71 -9.57
C ALA A 95 -64.69 6.42 -8.96
N THR A 96 -63.98 5.29 -9.08
CA THR A 96 -64.43 3.97 -8.58
C THR A 96 -63.36 3.28 -7.72
N ASP A 97 -63.78 2.50 -6.72
CA ASP A 97 -62.91 1.63 -5.91
C ASP A 97 -61.99 0.72 -6.76
N TRP A 98 -62.52 0.19 -7.85
CA TRP A 98 -61.74 -0.63 -8.80
C TRP A 98 -60.61 0.18 -9.45
N GLU A 99 -60.87 1.43 -9.83
CA GLU A 99 -59.89 2.30 -10.48
C GLU A 99 -58.79 2.69 -9.49
N ALA A 100 -59.17 3.00 -8.25
CA ALA A 100 -58.24 3.25 -7.16
C ALA A 100 -57.31 2.04 -6.93
N ASN A 101 -57.87 0.83 -6.88
CA ASN A 101 -57.09 -0.40 -6.73
C ASN A 101 -56.18 -0.68 -7.94
N ARG A 102 -56.69 -0.49 -9.16
CA ARG A 102 -55.90 -0.63 -10.38
C ARG A 102 -54.72 0.34 -10.39
N GLN A 103 -54.95 1.60 -10.08
CA GLN A 103 -53.91 2.63 -10.00
C GLN A 103 -52.86 2.26 -8.94
N LEU A 104 -53.28 1.83 -7.76
CA LEU A 104 -52.36 1.42 -6.68
C LEU A 104 -51.46 0.25 -7.10
N VAL A 105 -52.03 -0.78 -7.72
CA VAL A 105 -51.27 -1.94 -8.19
C VAL A 105 -50.28 -1.51 -9.27
N LEU A 106 -50.71 -0.76 -10.28
CA LEU A 106 -49.84 -0.29 -11.37
C LEU A 106 -48.73 0.63 -10.86
N ALA A 107 -49.07 1.56 -9.96
CA ALA A 107 -48.12 2.43 -9.28
C ALA A 107 -47.06 1.56 -8.60
N ARG A 108 -47.44 0.61 -7.74
CA ARG A 108 -46.49 -0.30 -7.07
C ARG A 108 -45.48 -0.94 -8.04
N TRP A 109 -45.93 -1.59 -9.11
CA TRP A 109 -45.04 -2.23 -10.10
C TRP A 109 -44.14 -1.24 -10.84
N SER A 110 -44.60 -0.01 -11.08
CA SER A 110 -43.75 1.05 -11.67
C SER A 110 -42.69 1.54 -10.68
N LEU A 111 -43.05 1.69 -9.41
CA LEU A 111 -42.14 2.10 -8.34
C LEU A 111 -41.07 1.03 -8.06
N ASP A 112 -41.45 -0.25 -8.02
CA ASP A 112 -40.52 -1.38 -7.89
C ASP A 112 -39.44 -1.31 -8.99
N ARG A 113 -39.87 -1.21 -10.26
CA ARG A 113 -38.97 -1.11 -11.42
C ARG A 113 -38.10 0.14 -11.40
N TYR A 114 -38.66 1.28 -10.97
CA TYR A 114 -37.90 2.52 -10.85
C TYR A 114 -36.79 2.41 -9.81
N LEU A 115 -37.08 1.83 -8.64
CA LEU A 115 -36.10 1.71 -7.56
C LEU A 115 -34.98 0.71 -7.88
N GLU A 116 -35.29 -0.35 -8.62
CA GLU A 116 -34.27 -1.24 -9.19
C GLU A 116 -33.36 -0.51 -10.18
N GLY A 117 -33.94 0.26 -11.11
CA GLY A 117 -33.19 1.09 -12.05
C GLY A 117 -32.32 2.14 -11.35
N LEU A 118 -32.88 2.84 -10.36
CA LEU A 118 -32.18 3.84 -9.55
C LEU A 118 -30.97 3.23 -8.83
N ASN A 119 -31.11 2.05 -8.24
CA ASN A 119 -30.00 1.37 -7.58
C ASN A 119 -28.86 1.05 -8.56
N LEU A 120 -29.19 0.60 -9.78
CA LEU A 120 -28.19 0.34 -10.83
C LEU A 120 -27.51 1.63 -11.30
N ASP A 121 -28.28 2.69 -11.52
CA ASP A 121 -27.79 3.99 -11.99
C ASP A 121 -26.86 4.65 -10.97
N LEU A 122 -27.23 4.60 -9.68
CA LEU A 122 -26.42 5.13 -8.58
C LEU A 122 -25.16 4.31 -8.33
N ARG A 123 -25.22 2.99 -8.54
CA ARG A 123 -24.06 2.10 -8.40
C ARG A 123 -23.15 2.10 -9.63
N ARG A 124 -23.55 2.74 -10.73
CA ARG A 124 -22.75 2.81 -11.96
C ARG A 124 -21.36 3.38 -11.69
N GLY A 125 -20.31 2.71 -12.16
CA GLY A 125 -18.92 3.13 -11.98
C GLY A 125 -18.32 2.78 -10.61
N LEU A 126 -19.10 2.59 -9.54
CA LEU A 126 -18.57 2.14 -8.23
C LEU A 126 -17.78 0.83 -8.31
N PRO A 127 -18.19 -0.18 -9.13
CA PRO A 127 -17.40 -1.39 -9.30
C PRO A 127 -15.97 -1.11 -9.80
N ILE A 128 -15.75 -0.07 -10.61
CA ILE A 128 -14.41 0.29 -11.09
C ILE A 128 -13.53 0.75 -9.93
N VAL A 129 -14.07 1.59 -9.04
CA VAL A 129 -13.37 2.06 -7.83
C VAL A 129 -13.07 0.88 -6.90
N GLY A 130 -14.03 -0.03 -6.71
CA GLY A 130 -13.84 -1.25 -5.92
C GLY A 130 -12.76 -2.17 -6.49
N THR A 131 -12.73 -2.36 -7.81
CA THR A 131 -11.68 -3.14 -8.48
C THR A 131 -10.31 -2.48 -8.34
N ILE A 132 -10.22 -1.16 -8.49
CA ILE A 132 -8.95 -0.42 -8.29
C ILE A 132 -8.47 -0.55 -6.85
N ALA A 133 -9.36 -0.40 -5.88
CA ALA A 133 -9.07 -0.56 -4.45
C ALA A 133 -8.50 -1.97 -4.15
N ALA A 134 -9.08 -3.01 -4.75
CA ALA A 134 -8.62 -4.39 -4.56
C ALA A 134 -7.33 -4.73 -5.34
N THR A 135 -7.14 -4.16 -6.54
CA THR A 135 -6.05 -4.56 -7.45
C THR A 135 -4.78 -3.71 -7.37
N ALA A 136 -4.88 -2.44 -6.97
CA ALA A 136 -3.72 -1.54 -6.86
C ALA A 136 -2.57 -2.08 -5.98
N PRO A 137 -2.83 -2.74 -4.83
CA PRO A 137 -1.75 -3.33 -4.04
C PRO A 137 -1.00 -4.45 -4.78
N PHE A 138 -1.70 -5.28 -5.55
CA PHE A 138 -1.09 -6.34 -6.36
C PHE A 138 -0.27 -5.78 -7.52
N VAL A 139 -0.71 -4.67 -8.11
CA VAL A 139 0.08 -3.94 -9.10
C VAL A 139 1.36 -3.37 -8.48
N GLY A 140 1.29 -2.83 -7.27
CA GLY A 140 2.47 -2.37 -6.52
C GLY A 140 3.47 -3.49 -6.22
N LEU A 141 2.95 -4.65 -5.81
CA LEU A 141 3.74 -5.87 -5.58
C LEU A 141 4.37 -6.43 -6.85
N LEU A 142 3.68 -6.38 -7.98
CA LEU A 142 4.30 -6.75 -9.26
C LEU A 142 5.56 -5.90 -9.51
N GLY A 143 5.52 -4.62 -9.14
CA GLY A 143 6.68 -3.74 -9.19
C GLY A 143 7.83 -4.18 -8.27
N THR A 144 7.55 -4.65 -7.04
CA THR A 144 8.61 -5.16 -6.17
C THR A 144 9.26 -6.41 -6.74
N VAL A 145 8.45 -7.34 -7.24
CA VAL A 145 8.94 -8.59 -7.84
C VAL A 145 9.85 -8.28 -9.04
N LEU A 146 9.42 -7.38 -9.93
CA LEU A 146 10.22 -6.99 -11.09
C LEU A 146 11.51 -6.25 -10.71
N GLY A 147 11.49 -5.41 -9.67
CA GLY A 147 12.67 -4.71 -9.19
C GLY A 147 13.70 -5.66 -8.56
N ILE A 148 13.24 -6.61 -7.74
CA ILE A 148 14.10 -7.63 -7.13
C ILE A 148 14.75 -8.51 -8.22
N ILE A 149 13.98 -8.97 -9.22
CA ILE A 149 14.51 -9.75 -10.35
C ILE A 149 15.64 -9.00 -11.06
N ARG A 150 15.46 -7.69 -11.33
CA ARG A 150 16.49 -6.88 -11.98
C ARG A 150 17.72 -6.67 -11.12
N ALA A 151 17.55 -6.48 -9.81
CA ALA A 151 18.66 -6.32 -8.87
C ALA A 151 19.56 -7.58 -8.87
N PHE A 152 18.96 -8.78 -8.83
CA PHE A 152 19.70 -10.04 -8.92
C PHE A 152 20.32 -10.30 -10.30
N GLN A 153 19.66 -9.92 -11.39
CA GLN A 153 20.24 -10.02 -12.73
C GLN A 153 21.45 -9.09 -12.90
N ALA A 154 21.43 -7.89 -12.29
CA ALA A 154 22.56 -6.96 -12.31
C ALA A 154 23.76 -7.51 -11.54
N LEU A 155 23.52 -8.13 -10.37
CA LEU A 155 24.53 -8.86 -9.59
C LEU A 155 25.19 -9.98 -10.41
N GLY A 156 24.39 -10.80 -11.10
CA GLY A 156 24.89 -11.90 -11.93
C GLY A 156 25.72 -11.46 -13.14
N LYS A 157 25.51 -10.23 -13.65
CA LYS A 157 26.26 -9.68 -14.79
C LYS A 157 27.52 -8.92 -14.40
N THR A 158 27.46 -8.13 -13.34
CA THR A 158 28.56 -7.23 -12.95
C THR A 158 29.46 -7.81 -11.87
N GLY A 159 29.01 -8.82 -11.11
CA GLY A 159 29.73 -9.36 -9.96
C GLY A 159 29.92 -8.34 -8.83
N THR A 160 29.30 -7.15 -8.92
CA THR A 160 29.34 -6.13 -7.88
C THR A 160 28.56 -6.65 -6.67
N GLY A 161 29.19 -6.75 -5.50
CA GLY A 161 28.60 -7.37 -4.32
C GLY A 161 27.31 -6.70 -3.81
N LEU A 162 26.90 -7.06 -2.60
CA LEU A 162 25.66 -6.60 -1.94
C LEU A 162 25.30 -5.10 -2.12
N PRO A 163 26.23 -4.13 -2.14
CA PRO A 163 25.89 -2.72 -2.38
C PRO A 163 25.16 -2.46 -3.71
N GLY A 164 25.48 -3.21 -4.78
CA GLY A 164 24.85 -3.04 -6.11
C GLY A 164 23.39 -3.50 -6.18
N VAL A 165 22.96 -4.37 -5.24
CA VAL A 165 21.59 -4.90 -5.18
C VAL A 165 20.68 -4.03 -4.32
N SER A 166 21.24 -3.38 -3.30
CA SER A 166 20.51 -2.57 -2.33
C SER A 166 19.64 -1.48 -2.95
N ALA A 167 20.14 -0.79 -3.99
CA ALA A 167 19.40 0.24 -4.71
C ALA A 167 18.17 -0.33 -5.44
N GLY A 168 18.29 -1.49 -6.11
CA GLY A 168 17.18 -2.11 -6.83
C GLY A 168 16.08 -2.64 -5.89
N ILE A 169 16.43 -3.06 -4.68
CA ILE A 169 15.46 -3.44 -3.63
C ILE A 169 14.75 -2.18 -3.10
N ALA A 170 15.47 -1.08 -2.88
CA ALA A 170 14.87 0.17 -2.42
C ALA A 170 13.85 0.72 -3.45
N GLU A 171 14.19 0.73 -4.74
CA GLU A 171 13.27 1.11 -5.82
C GLU A 171 12.02 0.23 -5.87
N ALA A 172 12.20 -1.09 -5.71
CA ALA A 172 11.12 -2.05 -5.63
C ALA A 172 10.13 -1.70 -4.50
N LEU A 173 10.61 -1.41 -3.28
CA LEU A 173 9.74 -1.13 -2.14
C LEU A 173 8.84 0.11 -2.37
N ILE A 174 9.31 1.08 -3.15
CA ILE A 174 8.54 2.29 -3.45
C ILE A 174 7.31 1.97 -4.31
N THR A 175 7.38 1.01 -5.24
CA THR A 175 6.21 0.67 -6.08
C THR A 175 5.08 0.07 -5.24
N THR A 176 5.41 -0.72 -4.22
CA THR A 176 4.40 -1.23 -3.27
C THR A 176 3.82 -0.13 -2.41
N ALA A 177 4.66 0.79 -1.90
CA ALA A 177 4.18 1.94 -1.15
C ALA A 177 3.19 2.78 -1.98
N MET A 178 3.48 3.00 -3.27
CA MET A 178 2.58 3.68 -4.20
C MET A 178 1.29 2.88 -4.44
N GLY A 179 1.36 1.55 -4.55
CA GLY A 179 0.17 0.70 -4.69
C GLY A 179 -0.78 0.84 -3.51
N LEU A 180 -0.27 0.86 -2.28
CA LEU A 180 -1.05 1.10 -1.06
C LEU A 180 -1.58 2.54 -1.00
N PHE A 181 -0.77 3.52 -1.39
CA PHE A 181 -1.17 4.93 -1.43
C PHE A 181 -2.38 5.16 -2.36
N VAL A 182 -2.50 4.39 -3.44
CA VAL A 182 -3.67 4.43 -4.33
C VAL A 182 -4.85 3.62 -3.77
N ALA A 183 -4.58 2.44 -3.20
CA ALA A 183 -5.60 1.51 -2.74
C ALA A 183 -6.40 2.00 -1.52
N ILE A 184 -5.73 2.63 -0.54
CA ILE A 184 -6.36 3.03 0.72
C ILE A 184 -7.43 4.12 0.50
N PRO A 185 -7.13 5.25 -0.18
CA PRO A 185 -8.16 6.25 -0.45
C PRO A 185 -9.27 5.72 -1.36
N ALA A 186 -8.95 4.87 -2.34
CA ALA A 186 -9.95 4.24 -3.20
C ALA A 186 -10.92 3.36 -2.39
N THR A 187 -10.40 2.59 -1.41
CA THR A 187 -11.20 1.77 -0.49
C THR A 187 -12.14 2.64 0.36
N TRP A 188 -11.63 3.73 0.93
CA TRP A 188 -12.45 4.66 1.71
C TRP A 188 -13.53 5.31 0.86
N ALA A 189 -13.19 5.77 -0.33
CA ALA A 189 -14.14 6.39 -1.25
C ALA A 189 -15.23 5.40 -1.72
N PHE A 190 -14.84 4.18 -2.05
CA PHE A 190 -15.79 3.11 -2.42
C PHE A 190 -16.77 2.83 -1.28
N ASN A 191 -16.29 2.59 -0.06
CA ASN A 191 -17.13 2.31 1.10
C ASN A 191 -18.03 3.48 1.48
N PHE A 192 -17.50 4.71 1.41
CA PHE A 192 -18.29 5.91 1.66
C PHE A 192 -19.44 6.05 0.65
N MET A 193 -19.13 5.86 -0.65
CA MET A 193 -20.11 6.05 -1.71
C MET A 193 -21.16 4.95 -1.75
N THR A 194 -20.79 3.68 -1.50
CA THR A 194 -21.76 2.58 -1.40
C THR A 194 -22.74 2.80 -0.24
N ASN A 195 -22.24 3.17 0.94
CA ASN A 195 -23.09 3.52 2.08
C ASN A 195 -24.02 4.70 1.76
N ARG A 196 -23.51 5.70 1.01
CA ARG A 196 -24.32 6.85 0.59
C ARG A 196 -25.43 6.45 -0.37
N VAL A 197 -25.12 5.61 -1.36
CA VAL A 197 -26.10 5.08 -2.33
C VAL A 197 -27.17 4.27 -1.62
N ASP A 198 -26.78 3.36 -0.73
CA ASP A 198 -27.72 2.55 0.05
C ASP A 198 -28.65 3.43 0.89
N GLY A 199 -28.14 4.53 1.46
CA GLY A 199 -28.94 5.54 2.14
C GLY A 199 -29.97 6.21 1.22
N VAL A 200 -29.56 6.63 0.01
CA VAL A 200 -30.48 7.26 -0.97
C VAL A 200 -31.56 6.28 -1.41
N VAL A 201 -31.19 5.04 -1.77
CA VAL A 201 -32.15 4.00 -2.16
C VAL A 201 -33.11 3.68 -1.02
N TYR A 202 -32.62 3.62 0.22
CA TYR A 202 -33.46 3.41 1.40
C TYR A 202 -34.48 4.55 1.60
N HIS A 203 -34.06 5.80 1.48
CA HIS A 203 -34.96 6.95 1.60
C HIS A 203 -36.02 6.98 0.49
N ALA A 204 -35.61 6.78 -0.77
CA ALA A 204 -36.54 6.71 -1.89
C ALA A 204 -37.55 5.58 -1.74
N ARG A 205 -37.09 4.40 -1.28
CA ARG A 205 -37.93 3.26 -0.94
C ARG A 205 -38.95 3.58 0.16
N ARG A 206 -38.52 4.21 1.24
CA ARG A 206 -39.42 4.63 2.32
C ARG A 206 -40.47 5.62 1.80
N PHE A 207 -40.05 6.58 0.98
CA PHE A 207 -40.94 7.56 0.38
C PHE A 207 -41.97 6.90 -0.57
N ALA A 208 -41.56 5.89 -1.35
CA ALA A 208 -42.46 5.10 -2.18
C ALA A 208 -43.56 4.42 -1.37
N THR A 209 -43.20 3.84 -0.21
CA THR A 209 -44.16 3.23 0.71
C THR A 209 -45.15 4.27 1.22
N LEU A 210 -44.67 5.42 1.71
CA LEU A 210 -45.53 6.52 2.17
C LEU A 210 -46.48 7.01 1.07
N PHE A 211 -46.00 7.13 -0.16
CA PHE A 211 -46.82 7.51 -1.30
C PHE A 211 -47.92 6.48 -1.58
N LEU A 212 -47.59 5.18 -1.63
CA LEU A 212 -48.60 4.13 -1.84
C LEU A 212 -49.63 4.06 -0.71
N GLU A 213 -49.20 4.26 0.54
CA GLU A 213 -50.10 4.34 1.70
C GLU A 213 -51.05 5.54 1.58
N SER A 214 -50.53 6.70 1.15
CA SER A 214 -51.36 7.89 0.94
C SER A 214 -52.39 7.70 -0.17
N LEU A 215 -52.02 7.05 -1.29
CA LEU A 215 -52.96 6.74 -2.37
C LEU A 215 -54.05 5.78 -1.93
N ALA A 216 -53.69 4.81 -1.09
CA ALA A 216 -54.65 3.86 -0.55
C ALA A 216 -55.63 4.47 0.45
N ALA A 217 -55.18 5.44 1.24
CA ALA A 217 -56.02 6.17 2.19
C ALA A 217 -57.16 6.90 1.45
N THR A 218 -56.86 7.41 0.25
CA THR A 218 -57.84 8.05 -0.65
C THR A 218 -58.81 7.07 -1.30
N GLY A 219 -58.48 5.77 -1.32
CA GLY A 219 -59.34 4.71 -1.86
C GLY A 219 -60.44 4.23 -0.91
N GLY A 220 -61.41 3.49 -1.45
CA GLY A 220 -62.52 2.92 -0.68
C GLY A 220 -62.13 1.76 0.28
N PRO A 221 -63.12 1.19 1.00
CA PRO A 221 -62.90 0.17 2.03
C PRO A 221 -62.17 -1.07 1.50
N SER A 222 -62.46 -1.43 0.25
CA SER A 222 -61.87 -2.54 -0.50
C SER A 222 -60.36 -2.37 -0.65
N THR A 223 -59.90 -1.15 -0.96
CA THR A 223 -58.49 -0.79 -1.16
C THR A 223 -57.72 -0.81 0.16
N ARG A 224 -58.34 -0.33 1.24
CA ARG A 224 -57.75 -0.40 2.59
C ARG A 224 -57.62 -1.85 3.08
N LYS A 225 -58.61 -2.70 2.79
CA LYS A 225 -58.57 -4.13 3.14
C LYS A 225 -57.46 -4.87 2.40
N LEU A 226 -57.25 -4.60 1.11
CA LEU A 226 -56.15 -5.19 0.33
C LEU A 226 -54.76 -4.84 0.85
N LEU A 227 -54.59 -3.70 1.50
CA LEU A 227 -53.36 -3.35 2.21
C LEU A 227 -53.29 -4.01 3.59
N ALA A 228 -54.37 -3.96 4.37
CA ALA A 228 -54.43 -4.55 5.71
C ALA A 228 -54.23 -6.08 5.69
N GLU A 229 -54.85 -6.77 4.76
CA GLU A 229 -54.76 -8.24 4.58
C GLU A 229 -53.35 -8.65 4.13
N LYS A 230 -52.65 -7.79 3.38
CA LYS A 230 -51.23 -7.98 3.03
C LYS A 230 -50.25 -7.56 4.13
N HIS A 231 -50.70 -6.75 5.10
CA HIS A 231 -49.94 -6.37 6.29
C HIS A 231 -49.88 -7.51 7.33
N GLU A 232 -50.87 -8.41 7.33
CA GLU A 232 -51.02 -9.47 8.35
C GLU A 232 -50.15 -10.71 8.07
N GLU A 233 -49.85 -11.03 6.79
CA GLU A 233 -48.99 -12.18 6.44
C GLU A 233 -47.48 -11.90 6.59
N ASN A 234 -47.05 -10.64 6.67
CA ASN A 234 -45.65 -10.29 6.96
C ASN A 234 -45.54 -8.80 7.32
N PRO A 235 -45.14 -8.41 8.55
CA PRO A 235 -45.00 -7.00 8.95
C PRO A 235 -43.88 -6.23 8.21
N ALA A 236 -43.35 -6.81 7.12
CA ALA A 236 -42.38 -6.23 6.19
C ALA A 236 -42.81 -6.30 4.70
N ALA A 237 -44.08 -6.55 4.36
CA ALA A 237 -44.54 -6.78 2.97
C ALA A 237 -44.65 -5.53 2.06
N VAL A 238 -43.71 -4.60 2.16
CA VAL A 238 -43.28 -3.78 1.02
C VAL A 238 -41.78 -4.00 0.91
N HIS A 239 -41.35 -5.12 0.32
CA HIS A 239 -39.95 -5.42 -0.03
C HIS A 239 -39.77 -5.41 -1.57
N PHE A 240 -39.54 -4.25 -2.23
CA PHE A 240 -38.15 -3.81 -2.49
C PHE A 240 -37.15 -4.95 -2.49
N SER A 241 -36.97 -5.70 -3.57
CA SER A 241 -35.86 -6.66 -3.60
C SER A 241 -34.59 -5.88 -3.25
N ARG A 242 -33.92 -6.22 -2.13
CA ARG A 242 -32.58 -5.70 -1.86
C ARG A 242 -31.69 -6.32 -2.93
N SER A 243 -31.54 -5.65 -4.06
CA SER A 243 -30.43 -5.90 -4.97
C SER A 243 -29.16 -5.42 -4.27
N ALA A 244 -28.68 -6.26 -3.36
CA ALA A 244 -27.42 -6.12 -2.68
C ALA A 244 -26.33 -6.54 -3.67
N ILE A 245 -26.04 -5.69 -4.66
CA ILE A 245 -24.75 -5.75 -5.35
C ILE A 245 -23.71 -5.29 -4.33
N LYS A 246 -23.37 -6.18 -3.39
CA LYS A 246 -22.28 -5.97 -2.45
C LYS A 246 -21.00 -6.31 -3.20
N ALA A 247 -20.22 -5.29 -3.52
CA ALA A 247 -18.81 -5.51 -3.81
C ALA A 247 -18.10 -5.49 -2.45
N ASP A 248 -17.86 -6.68 -1.90
CA ASP A 248 -17.01 -6.82 -0.71
C ASP A 248 -15.56 -6.67 -1.16
N ILE A 249 -14.82 -5.77 -0.51
CA ILE A 249 -13.37 -5.69 -0.70
C ILE A 249 -12.75 -6.84 0.09
N ASN A 250 -12.30 -7.87 -0.61
CA ASN A 250 -11.63 -9.00 0.02
C ASN A 250 -10.18 -8.61 0.37
N VAL A 251 -9.92 -8.32 1.65
CA VAL A 251 -8.59 -7.94 2.16
C VAL A 251 -7.73 -9.18 2.50
N THR A 252 -8.34 -10.35 2.60
CA THR A 252 -7.70 -11.61 3.04
C THR A 252 -6.49 -12.02 2.17
N PRO A 253 -6.54 -11.92 0.83
CA PRO A 253 -5.38 -12.25 -0.01
C PRO A 253 -4.22 -11.24 0.13
N LEU A 254 -4.49 -10.01 0.58
CA LEU A 254 -3.48 -8.97 0.75
C LEU A 254 -2.63 -9.21 2.00
N VAL A 255 -3.25 -9.67 3.09
CA VAL A 255 -2.52 -10.05 4.32
C VAL A 255 -1.60 -11.23 4.06
N ASP A 256 -2.09 -12.24 3.34
CA ASP A 256 -1.32 -13.45 3.03
C ASP A 256 -0.06 -13.12 2.21
N VAL A 257 -0.22 -12.26 1.21
CA VAL A 257 0.89 -11.87 0.32
C VAL A 257 1.89 -10.93 1.01
N VAL A 258 1.44 -10.00 1.86
CA VAL A 258 2.33 -9.15 2.66
C VAL A 258 3.08 -9.98 3.71
N LEU A 259 2.41 -10.93 4.36
CA LEU A 259 3.02 -11.86 5.31
C LEU A 259 4.11 -12.70 4.63
N VAL A 260 3.83 -13.25 3.44
CA VAL A 260 4.80 -14.00 2.65
C VAL A 260 6.01 -13.13 2.31
N LEU A 261 5.82 -11.87 1.90
CA LEU A 261 6.93 -10.96 1.63
C LEU A 261 7.75 -10.63 2.89
N LEU A 262 7.12 -10.44 4.04
CA LEU A 262 7.81 -10.23 5.31
C LEU A 262 8.66 -11.45 5.71
N ILE A 263 8.11 -12.66 5.55
CA ILE A 263 8.84 -13.91 5.80
C ILE A 263 10.04 -14.01 4.85
N ILE A 264 9.87 -13.70 3.57
CA ILE A 264 10.95 -13.69 2.58
C ILE A 264 12.06 -12.72 3.00
N PHE A 265 11.73 -11.49 3.40
CA PHE A 265 12.75 -10.55 3.89
C PHE A 265 13.44 -11.06 5.16
N MET A 266 12.69 -11.56 6.14
CA MET A 266 13.26 -12.12 7.37
C MET A 266 14.23 -13.28 7.10
N VAL A 267 13.97 -14.08 6.07
CA VAL A 267 14.81 -15.23 5.70
C VAL A 267 16.00 -14.82 4.81
N ILE A 268 15.80 -13.85 3.90
CA ILE A 268 16.84 -13.43 2.93
C ILE A 268 17.82 -12.41 3.50
N THR A 269 17.45 -11.63 4.54
CA THR A 269 18.44 -10.82 5.27
C THR A 269 19.13 -11.72 6.29
N PRO A 270 20.32 -12.32 6.01
CA PRO A 270 21.08 -12.95 7.06
C PRO A 270 21.38 -11.87 8.09
N ALA A 271 21.18 -12.20 9.37
CA ALA A 271 21.71 -11.38 10.44
C ALA A 271 23.20 -11.12 10.12
N PRO A 272 23.72 -9.90 10.31
CA PRO A 272 25.13 -9.65 10.15
C PRO A 272 25.86 -10.54 11.16
N GLU A 273 26.36 -11.69 10.69
CA GLU A 273 27.39 -12.42 11.39
C GLU A 273 28.49 -11.39 11.61
N SER A 274 28.80 -11.13 12.87
CA SER A 274 29.88 -10.23 13.23
C SER A 274 31.14 -10.82 12.60
N ALA A 275 31.48 -10.32 11.41
CA ALA A 275 32.75 -10.59 10.81
C ALA A 275 33.75 -10.01 11.79
N ILE A 276 34.39 -10.89 12.57
CA ILE A 276 35.65 -10.56 13.21
C ILE A 276 36.52 -10.16 12.04
N ASP A 277 36.70 -8.86 11.86
CA ASP A 277 37.49 -8.26 10.80
C ASP A 277 38.95 -8.63 11.10
N LEU A 278 39.33 -9.85 10.73
CA LEU A 278 40.73 -10.24 10.61
C LEU A 278 41.23 -9.39 9.46
N GLY A 279 41.74 -8.20 9.80
CA GLY A 279 42.24 -7.14 8.92
C GLY A 279 43.38 -7.60 8.01
N LEU A 280 43.07 -8.54 7.13
CA LEU A 280 43.89 -8.99 6.03
C LEU A 280 43.77 -7.91 4.96
N ALA A 281 44.52 -6.83 5.15
CA ALA A 281 44.84 -5.93 4.07
C ALA A 281 45.48 -6.78 2.96
N LYS A 282 44.74 -7.03 1.88
CA LYS A 282 45.34 -7.55 0.65
C LYS A 282 46.30 -6.48 0.17
N VAL A 283 47.59 -6.66 0.44
CA VAL A 283 48.66 -5.90 -0.21
C VAL A 283 48.53 -6.20 -1.71
N THR A 284 47.94 -5.27 -2.45
CA THR A 284 48.06 -5.21 -3.90
C THR A 284 49.56 -5.13 -4.21
N GLN A 285 50.06 -6.05 -5.02
CA GLN A 285 51.47 -6.20 -5.42
C GLN A 285 52.06 -4.97 -6.17
N ALA A 286 51.40 -3.81 -6.15
CA ALA A 286 51.78 -2.60 -6.86
C ALA A 286 52.71 -1.65 -6.06
N GLU A 287 52.96 -1.91 -4.77
CA GLU A 287 53.81 -1.03 -3.93
C GLU A 287 55.12 -1.69 -3.44
N ALA A 288 55.47 -2.85 -3.98
CA ALA A 288 56.78 -3.46 -3.76
C ALA A 288 57.81 -2.82 -4.72
N GLY A 289 58.35 -1.65 -4.36
CA GLY A 289 59.32 -1.01 -5.28
C GLY A 289 60.14 0.18 -4.82
N THR A 290 60.04 0.66 -3.57
CA THR A 290 60.95 1.73 -3.09
C THR A 290 61.36 1.52 -1.64
N GLU A 291 62.68 1.51 -1.38
CA GLU A 291 63.30 1.37 -0.06
C GLU A 291 62.86 2.45 0.95
N GLU A 292 62.31 3.58 0.49
CA GLU A 292 61.77 4.64 1.35
C GLU A 292 60.38 4.35 1.92
N ALA A 293 59.57 3.49 1.27
CA ALA A 293 58.25 3.11 1.76
C ALA A 293 58.32 2.09 2.91
N ASN A 294 59.37 1.25 2.91
CA ASN A 294 59.61 0.21 3.92
C ASN A 294 59.96 0.80 5.31
N LYS A 295 60.36 2.08 5.38
CA LYS A 295 60.66 2.77 6.65
C LYS A 295 59.44 3.31 7.40
N ARG A 296 58.24 3.24 6.82
CA ARG A 296 57.01 3.81 7.41
C ARG A 296 56.02 2.78 7.94
N GLN A 297 56.26 1.50 7.68
CA GLN A 297 55.44 0.41 8.18
C GLN A 297 56.19 -0.23 9.35
N VAL A 298 55.48 -0.49 10.45
CA VAL A 298 56.07 -1.24 11.56
C VAL A 298 55.80 -2.71 11.31
N LEU A 299 56.87 -3.46 11.02
CA LEU A 299 56.85 -4.89 10.75
C LEU A 299 57.38 -5.64 11.97
N VAL A 300 56.54 -6.48 12.57
CA VAL A 300 56.92 -7.42 13.62
C VAL A 300 57.06 -8.80 12.98
N ARG A 301 58.25 -9.40 13.08
CA ARG A 301 58.57 -10.69 12.46
C ARG A 301 59.03 -11.71 13.48
N ILE A 302 58.50 -12.93 13.40
CA ILE A 302 58.92 -14.08 14.22
C ILE A 302 59.55 -15.14 13.31
N THR A 303 60.79 -15.53 13.62
CA THR A 303 61.50 -16.63 12.94
C THR A 303 61.29 -17.98 13.63
N ALA A 304 61.52 -19.08 12.91
CA ALA A 304 61.54 -20.44 13.46
C ALA A 304 62.46 -20.62 14.68
N ASP A 305 63.55 -19.85 14.79
CA ASP A 305 64.51 -19.90 15.92
C ASP A 305 64.05 -19.09 17.16
N HIS A 306 62.74 -18.83 17.32
CA HIS A 306 62.16 -18.06 18.43
C HIS A 306 62.60 -16.59 18.54
N ARG A 307 63.25 -16.03 17.51
CA ARG A 307 63.69 -14.63 17.50
C ARG A 307 62.63 -13.71 16.95
N VAL A 308 62.46 -12.57 17.64
CA VAL A 308 61.52 -11.50 17.28
C VAL A 308 62.30 -10.35 16.67
N TYR A 309 61.78 -9.81 15.57
CA TYR A 309 62.35 -8.65 14.89
C TYR A 309 61.29 -7.56 14.78
N VAL A 310 61.71 -6.30 14.97
CA VAL A 310 60.89 -5.11 14.68
C VAL A 310 61.68 -4.27 13.69
N ASN A 311 61.13 -4.05 12.49
CA ASN A 311 61.80 -3.28 11.42
C ASN A 311 63.24 -3.76 11.16
N ASP A 312 63.42 -5.07 11.01
CA ASP A 312 64.70 -5.77 10.79
C ASP A 312 65.70 -5.79 11.96
N GLU A 313 65.39 -5.16 13.10
CA GLU A 313 66.22 -5.25 14.30
C GLU A 313 65.76 -6.39 15.22
N ALA A 314 66.70 -7.21 15.70
CA ALA A 314 66.40 -8.21 16.72
C ALA A 314 65.99 -7.55 18.04
N VAL A 315 64.94 -8.08 18.67
CA VAL A 315 64.36 -7.56 19.91
C VAL A 315 64.20 -8.71 20.89
N ALA A 316 64.64 -8.51 22.14
CA ALA A 316 64.33 -9.42 23.22
C ALA A 316 62.87 -9.22 23.63
N GLU A 317 62.17 -10.30 23.97
CA GLU A 317 60.74 -10.29 24.31
C GLU A 317 60.40 -9.24 25.39
N GLU A 318 61.23 -9.15 26.43
CA GLU A 318 61.08 -8.17 27.53
C GLU A 318 61.16 -6.69 27.08
N SER A 319 61.80 -6.42 25.94
CA SER A 319 61.99 -5.07 25.37
C SER A 319 61.04 -4.75 24.21
N LEU A 320 60.14 -5.67 23.87
CA LEU A 320 59.25 -5.54 22.72
C LEU A 320 58.31 -4.34 22.85
N LYS A 321 57.71 -4.15 24.04
CA LYS A 321 56.80 -3.02 24.31
C LYS A 321 57.48 -1.67 24.13
N GLU A 322 58.70 -1.53 24.64
CA GLU A 322 59.47 -0.29 24.55
C GLU A 322 59.87 0.02 23.10
N LYS A 323 60.33 -1.00 22.35
CA LYS A 323 60.67 -0.83 20.94
C LYS A 323 59.44 -0.51 20.09
N LEU A 324 58.30 -1.15 20.33
CA LEU A 324 57.05 -0.82 19.64
C LEU A 324 56.61 0.62 19.91
N ALA A 325 56.65 1.06 21.17
CA ALA A 325 56.36 2.45 21.54
C ALA A 325 57.29 3.46 20.81
N SER A 326 58.58 3.12 20.67
CA SER A 326 59.56 3.93 19.94
C SER A 326 59.32 3.94 18.43
N ALA A 327 58.98 2.79 17.84
CA ALA A 327 58.75 2.62 16.41
C ALA A 327 57.50 3.35 15.93
N PHE A 328 56.42 3.31 16.73
CA PHE A 328 55.16 4.00 16.43
C PHE A 328 55.14 5.48 16.86
N LYS A 329 56.15 5.98 17.58
CA LYS A 329 56.17 7.34 18.16
C LYS A 329 54.86 7.70 18.89
N GLY A 330 54.24 6.72 19.55
CA GLY A 330 52.97 6.87 20.26
C GLY A 330 51.70 6.93 19.39
N LYS A 331 51.74 6.58 18.10
CA LYS A 331 50.57 6.52 17.21
C LYS A 331 50.05 5.09 17.06
N THR A 332 49.10 4.69 17.89
CA THR A 332 48.52 3.33 17.92
C THR A 332 47.51 3.05 16.80
N ASP A 333 47.07 4.08 16.07
CA ASP A 333 46.07 3.95 15.00
C ASP A 333 46.63 3.44 13.67
N GLN A 334 47.96 3.35 13.51
CA GLN A 334 48.60 2.90 12.28
C GLN A 334 48.60 1.36 12.18
N PRO A 335 48.45 0.80 10.96
CA PRO A 335 48.46 -0.65 10.77
C PRO A 335 49.84 -1.23 11.13
N LEU A 336 49.84 -2.22 12.03
CA LEU A 336 51.00 -3.04 12.35
C LEU A 336 50.99 -4.27 11.45
N PHE A 337 52.09 -4.54 10.76
CA PHE A 337 52.22 -5.76 9.96
C PHE A 337 52.89 -6.83 10.81
N PHE A 338 52.25 -7.99 10.90
CA PHE A 338 52.75 -9.14 11.66
C PHE A 338 53.04 -10.29 10.71
N GLU A 339 54.28 -10.76 10.74
CA GLU A 339 54.77 -11.86 9.91
C GLU A 339 55.29 -12.99 10.81
N ALA A 340 54.74 -14.18 10.67
CA ALA A 340 55.24 -15.38 11.33
C ALA A 340 55.79 -16.35 10.28
N ASP A 341 56.96 -16.91 10.54
CA ASP A 341 57.47 -18.02 9.75
C ASP A 341 56.51 -19.22 9.84
N SER A 342 56.34 -19.93 8.74
CA SER A 342 55.58 -21.19 8.68
C SER A 342 56.05 -22.26 9.66
N ALA A 343 57.31 -22.21 10.09
CA ALA A 343 57.89 -23.13 11.07
C ALA A 343 57.93 -22.55 12.51
N ALA A 344 57.33 -21.39 12.76
CA ALA A 344 57.28 -20.80 14.09
C ALA A 344 56.23 -21.49 14.99
N ASP A 345 56.55 -21.62 16.28
CA ASP A 345 55.66 -22.25 17.25
C ASP A 345 54.40 -21.41 17.50
N TYR A 346 53.23 -22.02 17.25
CA TYR A 346 51.93 -21.36 17.40
C TYR A 346 51.70 -20.73 18.78
N PRO A 347 52.05 -21.38 19.93
CA PRO A 347 51.89 -20.75 21.24
C PRO A 347 52.69 -19.44 21.40
N GLN A 348 53.89 -19.39 20.83
CA GLN A 348 54.73 -18.20 20.88
C GLN A 348 54.16 -17.07 20.02
N VAL A 349 53.64 -17.41 18.84
CA VAL A 349 52.98 -16.43 17.96
C VAL A 349 51.80 -15.76 18.67
N VAL A 350 50.97 -16.53 19.37
CA VAL A 350 49.84 -16.02 20.15
C VAL A 350 50.31 -15.13 21.30
N GLN A 351 51.35 -15.54 22.04
CA GLN A 351 51.90 -14.75 23.15
C GLN A 351 52.39 -13.37 22.69
N ILE A 352 53.04 -13.29 21.53
CA ILE A 352 53.52 -12.01 20.99
C ILE A 352 52.36 -11.18 20.43
N LEU A 353 51.35 -11.79 19.82
CA LEU A 353 50.13 -11.10 19.40
C LEU A 353 49.39 -10.50 20.61
N ASP A 354 49.30 -11.23 21.72
CA ASP A 354 48.73 -10.74 22.97
C ASP A 354 49.56 -9.59 23.54
N GLU A 355 50.90 -9.66 23.44
CA GLU A 355 51.77 -8.59 23.91
C GLU A 355 51.60 -7.31 23.07
N VAL A 356 51.53 -7.42 21.75
CA VAL A 356 51.26 -6.32 20.82
C VAL A 356 49.87 -5.72 21.07
N SER A 357 48.85 -6.56 21.23
CA SER A 357 47.49 -6.14 21.56
C SER A 357 47.42 -5.43 22.92
N SER A 358 48.12 -5.96 23.94
CA SER A 358 48.20 -5.36 25.28
C SER A 358 48.90 -4.01 25.32
N ALA A 359 49.75 -3.72 24.33
CA ALA A 359 50.41 -2.44 24.16
C ALA A 359 49.52 -1.38 23.45
N GLY A 360 48.28 -1.73 23.09
CA GLY A 360 47.28 -0.80 22.53
C GLY A 360 47.20 -0.76 21.01
N TYR A 361 47.87 -1.68 20.31
CA TYR A 361 47.84 -1.78 18.84
C TYR A 361 46.69 -2.68 18.39
N ALA A 362 45.56 -2.07 18.02
CA ALA A 362 44.35 -2.79 17.63
C ALA A 362 44.33 -3.20 16.13
N ASN A 363 45.08 -2.48 15.28
CA ASN A 363 45.07 -2.69 13.82
C ASN A 363 46.23 -3.59 13.39
N ILE A 364 46.14 -4.89 13.68
CA ILE A 364 47.16 -5.89 13.32
C ILE A 364 46.79 -6.57 11.99
N SER A 365 47.63 -6.42 10.98
CA SER A 365 47.52 -7.10 9.69
C SER A 365 48.50 -8.26 9.59
N ILE A 366 47.99 -9.49 9.49
CA ILE A 366 48.81 -10.69 9.34
C ILE A 366 49.22 -10.85 7.88
N VAL A 367 50.53 -10.92 7.62
CA VAL A 367 51.10 -11.12 6.28
C VAL A 367 51.64 -12.54 6.19
N ASN A 368 51.25 -13.26 5.13
CA ASN A 368 51.77 -14.60 4.85
C ASN A 368 52.92 -14.50 3.84
N ARG A 369 54.11 -14.95 4.22
CA ARG A 369 55.25 -15.03 3.31
C ARG A 369 55.11 -16.29 2.46
N LYS A 370 55.13 -16.15 1.13
CA LYS A 370 55.41 -17.30 0.26
C LYS A 370 56.82 -17.79 0.54
N PRO A 371 57.04 -19.09 0.82
CA PRO A 371 58.37 -19.63 1.02
C PRO A 371 59.23 -19.28 -0.20
N ALA A 372 60.45 -18.81 0.04
CA ALA A 372 61.41 -18.57 -1.04
C ALA A 372 61.62 -19.90 -1.76
N THR A 373 61.22 -19.98 -3.02
CA THR A 373 61.55 -21.11 -3.89
C THR A 373 63.07 -21.28 -3.90
N PRO A 374 63.57 -22.51 -3.71
CA PRO A 374 65.01 -22.78 -3.65
C PRO A 374 65.73 -22.48 -4.96
#